data_AF-A0A1R4LRS3-F1
#
_entry.id   AF-A0A1R4LRS3-F1
#
_cell.length_a   1.000
_cell.length_b   1.000
_cell.length_c   1.000
_cell.angle_alpha   90.00
_cell.angle_beta   90.00
_cell.angle_gamma   90.00
#
_symmetry.space_group_name_H-M   'P 1'
#
loop_
_entity.id
_entity.type
_entity.pdbx_description
1 polymer ?
#
loop_
_entity_poly.entity_id
_entity_poly.type
_entity_poly.pdbx_seq_one_letter_code
_entity_poly.pdbx_strand_id
1 'polypeptide(L)'
;MAQQVISEQIGWQILFMKINLFKNLFGNNKQDEKPSLELDFSKEYPRVTLSEELKKQAYNLFFLVDKNNFNELSTLLLHQYSTFNVNLMRHPQDLSDNNGGIFKINLLDDFNGIVVHIISNDHDLIDKIQSLNLAPPLPSVSFPSLNPEEYGSLQGDVDFWFTWLWTPYWVSLTSEQQSQLPLNEEWREFIEVRII
;
A
#
# COMPACT_ATOMS: atom_id res chain seq x y z
N MET A 1 26.57 -13.60 10.61
CA MET A 1 26.23 -14.29 9.34
C MET A 1 24.73 -14.51 9.14
N ALA A 2 23.94 -14.89 10.15
CA ALA A 2 22.48 -15.10 9.98
C ALA A 2 21.68 -13.82 9.61
N GLN A 3 22.03 -12.65 10.16
CA GLN A 3 21.32 -11.39 9.85
C GLN A 3 21.52 -10.91 8.41
N GLN A 4 22.66 -11.22 7.80
CA GLN A 4 23.01 -10.78 6.45
C GLN A 4 22.26 -11.60 5.37
N VAL A 5 22.10 -12.90 5.61
CA VAL A 5 21.29 -13.79 4.75
C VAL A 5 19.81 -13.44 4.78
N ILE A 6 19.29 -13.05 5.95
CA ILE A 6 17.88 -12.61 6.11
C ILE A 6 17.65 -11.25 5.42
N SER A 7 18.60 -10.31 5.55
CA SER A 7 18.57 -9.02 4.86
C SER A 7 18.59 -9.16 3.34
N GLU A 8 19.43 -10.02 2.79
CA GLU A 8 19.47 -10.28 1.34
C GLU A 8 18.18 -10.94 0.86
N GLN A 9 17.64 -11.90 1.60
CA GLN A 9 16.39 -12.58 1.24
C GLN A 9 15.18 -11.64 1.29
N ILE A 10 15.15 -10.69 2.24
CA ILE A 10 14.13 -9.63 2.30
C ILE A 10 14.27 -8.66 1.11
N GLY A 11 15.49 -8.23 0.78
CA GLY A 11 15.76 -7.36 -0.37
C GLY A 11 15.34 -7.95 -1.71
N TRP A 12 15.58 -9.26 -1.93
CA TRP A 12 15.13 -9.94 -3.14
C TRP A 12 13.61 -10.03 -3.23
N GLN A 13 12.89 -10.24 -2.11
CA GLN A 13 11.42 -10.32 -2.10
C GLN A 13 10.77 -8.96 -2.34
N ILE A 14 11.33 -7.89 -1.78
CA ILE A 14 10.93 -6.51 -2.08
C ILE A 14 11.15 -6.21 -3.56
N LEU A 15 12.29 -6.62 -4.12
CA LEU A 15 12.58 -6.46 -5.55
C LEU A 15 11.59 -7.26 -6.41
N PHE A 16 11.27 -8.51 -6.07
CA PHE A 16 10.27 -9.32 -6.77
C PHE A 16 8.86 -8.74 -6.66
N MET A 17 8.50 -8.18 -5.51
CA MET A 17 7.23 -7.49 -5.31
C MET A 17 7.19 -6.19 -6.12
N LYS A 18 8.25 -5.38 -6.12
CA LYS A 18 8.39 -4.19 -6.99
C LYS A 18 8.29 -4.59 -8.47
N ILE A 19 8.93 -5.67 -8.89
CA ILE A 19 8.87 -6.18 -10.27
C ILE A 19 7.47 -6.68 -10.63
N ASN A 20 6.80 -7.46 -9.78
CA ASN A 20 5.43 -7.90 -10.02
C ASN A 20 4.44 -6.74 -9.97
N LEU A 21 4.64 -5.77 -9.07
CA LEU A 21 3.90 -4.50 -9.01
C LEU A 21 4.04 -3.74 -10.34
N PHE A 22 5.26 -3.54 -10.84
CA PHE A 22 5.49 -2.90 -12.13
C PHE A 22 4.87 -3.72 -13.28
N LYS A 23 4.99 -5.04 -13.26
CA LYS A 23 4.33 -5.90 -14.27
C LYS A 23 2.81 -5.81 -14.23
N ASN A 24 2.20 -5.69 -13.06
CA ASN A 24 0.74 -5.61 -12.91
C ASN A 24 0.21 -4.20 -13.21
N LEU A 25 1.00 -3.16 -12.96
CA LEU A 25 0.71 -1.79 -13.39
C LEU A 25 0.81 -1.60 -14.92
N PHE A 26 1.65 -2.39 -15.60
CA PHE A 26 1.94 -2.25 -17.04
C PHE A 26 1.61 -3.49 -17.89
N GLY A 27 0.86 -4.45 -17.35
CA GLY A 27 0.66 -5.78 -17.94
C GLY A 27 -0.58 -5.88 -18.82
N ASN A 28 -0.40 -6.06 -20.13
CA ASN A 28 -1.50 -6.33 -21.07
C ASN A 28 -1.85 -7.83 -21.08
N ASN A 29 -3.04 -8.20 -20.58
CA ASN A 29 -3.62 -9.54 -20.76
C ASN A 29 -4.97 -9.49 -21.51
N LYS A 30 -5.24 -10.48 -22.36
CA LYS A 30 -6.49 -10.61 -23.12
C LYS A 30 -7.49 -11.50 -22.37
N GLN A 31 -8.50 -10.91 -21.73
CA GLN A 31 -9.76 -11.53 -21.32
C GLN A 31 -10.96 -10.74 -21.86
N ASP A 32 -12.10 -11.39 -21.98
CA ASP A 32 -13.35 -10.87 -22.58
C ASP A 32 -13.85 -9.57 -21.93
N GLU A 33 -14.48 -8.72 -22.76
CA GLU A 33 -14.90 -7.35 -22.42
C GLU A 33 -16.12 -7.33 -21.47
N LYS A 34 -15.88 -7.48 -20.16
CA LYS A 34 -16.76 -6.87 -19.15
C LYS A 34 -16.55 -5.35 -19.15
N PRO A 35 -17.59 -4.54 -18.87
CA PRO A 35 -17.47 -3.10 -18.81
C PRO A 35 -16.45 -2.68 -17.75
N SER A 36 -15.71 -1.61 -18.04
CA SER A 36 -14.81 -0.96 -17.09
C SER A 36 -15.59 -0.48 -15.88
N LEU A 37 -15.00 -0.61 -14.69
CA LEU A 37 -15.49 0.05 -13.50
C LEU A 37 -15.24 1.56 -13.60
N GLU A 38 -16.05 2.32 -12.87
CA GLU A 38 -15.87 3.76 -12.67
C GLU A 38 -15.13 4.03 -11.35
N LEU A 39 -14.37 5.14 -11.30
CA LEU A 39 -13.73 5.62 -10.08
C LEU A 39 -14.61 6.70 -9.45
N ASP A 40 -15.42 6.31 -8.48
CA ASP A 40 -16.41 7.15 -7.80
C ASP A 40 -16.21 7.17 -6.28
N PHE A 41 -14.96 7.04 -5.82
CA PHE A 41 -14.60 7.07 -4.41
C PHE A 41 -14.42 8.50 -3.90
N SER A 42 -14.99 8.79 -2.73
CA SER A 42 -14.98 10.13 -2.11
C SER A 42 -13.76 10.41 -1.24
N LYS A 43 -13.01 9.37 -0.85
CA LYS A 43 -11.82 9.50 0.00
C LYS A 43 -10.54 9.38 -0.84
N GLU A 44 -9.53 10.12 -0.42
CA GLU A 44 -8.23 10.19 -1.08
C GLU A 44 -7.25 9.11 -0.59
N TYR A 45 -7.49 8.48 0.58
CA TYR A 45 -6.64 7.43 1.13
C TYR A 45 -7.42 6.25 1.77
N PRO A 46 -6.98 4.99 1.56
CA PRO A 46 -5.99 4.57 0.57
C PRO A 46 -6.38 4.99 -0.84
N ARG A 47 -5.39 5.36 -1.66
CA ARG A 47 -5.63 5.79 -3.04
C ARG A 47 -6.19 4.62 -3.84
N VAL A 48 -7.32 4.84 -4.50
CA VAL A 48 -7.95 3.84 -5.37
C VAL A 48 -7.61 4.15 -6.82
N THR A 49 -7.21 3.12 -7.55
CA THR A 49 -6.93 3.18 -8.99
C THR A 49 -7.64 2.02 -9.67
N LEU A 50 -7.76 2.05 -11.00
CA LEU A 50 -8.26 0.90 -11.76
C LEU A 50 -7.08 -0.04 -12.04
N SER A 51 -7.33 -1.35 -11.96
CA SER A 51 -6.35 -2.39 -12.29
C SER A 51 -6.16 -2.48 -13.80
N GLU A 52 -5.01 -2.06 -14.30
CA GLU A 52 -4.68 -2.18 -15.73
C GLU A 52 -4.51 -3.65 -16.15
N GLU A 53 -3.93 -4.50 -15.28
CA GLU A 53 -3.82 -5.96 -15.49
C GLU A 53 -5.17 -6.60 -15.83
N LEU A 54 -6.23 -6.13 -15.18
CA LEU A 54 -7.60 -6.62 -15.34
C LEU A 54 -8.45 -5.72 -16.22
N LYS A 55 -7.82 -4.92 -17.09
CA LYS A 55 -8.51 -4.01 -18.03
C LYS A 55 -9.58 -3.14 -17.36
N LYS A 56 -9.26 -2.64 -16.16
CA LYS A 56 -10.12 -1.77 -15.36
C LYS A 56 -11.41 -2.44 -14.85
N GLN A 57 -11.45 -3.77 -14.80
CA GLN A 57 -12.56 -4.54 -14.24
C GLN A 57 -12.44 -4.76 -12.72
N ALA A 58 -11.41 -4.19 -12.09
CA ALA A 58 -11.19 -4.22 -10.65
C ALA A 58 -10.50 -2.93 -10.21
N TYR A 59 -10.71 -2.57 -8.95
CA TYR A 59 -9.97 -1.55 -8.22
C TYR A 59 -8.62 -2.10 -7.76
N ASN A 60 -7.66 -1.20 -7.58
CA ASN A 60 -6.31 -1.45 -7.11
C ASN A 60 -5.98 -0.45 -6.01
N LEU A 61 -5.64 -0.97 -4.83
CA LEU A 61 -5.20 -0.21 -3.66
C LEU A 61 -3.80 -0.67 -3.29
N PHE A 62 -2.89 0.28 -3.11
CA PHE A 62 -1.52 0.03 -2.65
C PHE A 62 -1.15 1.07 -1.60
N PHE A 63 -0.91 0.63 -0.37
CA PHE A 63 -0.75 1.54 0.76
C PHE A 63 0.00 0.89 1.93
N LEU A 64 0.44 1.71 2.87
CA LEU A 64 1.11 1.28 4.10
C LEU A 64 0.20 1.55 5.30
N VAL A 65 0.14 0.58 6.21
CA VAL A 65 -0.66 0.66 7.44
C VAL A 65 0.24 0.48 8.64
N ASP A 66 0.07 1.32 9.64
CA ASP A 66 0.70 1.14 10.95
C ASP A 66 0.23 -0.17 11.60
N LYS A 67 1.17 -0.92 12.18
CA LYS A 67 0.86 -2.22 12.79
C LYS A 67 -0.20 -2.12 13.89
N ASN A 68 -0.27 -0.98 14.58
CA ASN A 68 -1.26 -0.74 15.63
C ASN A 68 -2.68 -0.59 15.06
N ASN A 69 -2.82 -0.12 13.81
CA ASN A 69 -4.12 0.08 13.15
C ASN A 69 -4.51 -1.07 12.21
N PHE A 70 -3.57 -1.97 11.90
CA PHE A 70 -3.82 -3.09 10.98
C PHE A 70 -4.92 -4.06 11.45
N ASN A 71 -5.17 -4.14 12.76
CA ASN A 71 -6.20 -5.01 13.32
C ASN A 71 -7.60 -4.72 12.75
N GLU A 72 -7.94 -3.45 12.51
CA GLU A 72 -9.24 -3.05 11.97
C GLU A 72 -9.43 -3.56 10.54
N LEU A 73 -8.40 -3.38 9.70
CA LEU A 73 -8.39 -3.93 8.34
C LEU A 73 -8.48 -5.46 8.37
N SER A 74 -7.70 -6.13 9.21
CA SER A 74 -7.71 -7.59 9.31
C SER A 74 -9.08 -8.13 9.73
N THR A 75 -9.77 -7.43 10.64
CA THR A 75 -11.11 -7.80 11.11
C THR A 75 -12.13 -7.64 10.00
N LEU A 76 -12.09 -6.53 9.26
CA LEU A 76 -12.94 -6.30 8.09
C LEU A 76 -12.77 -7.41 7.04
N LEU A 77 -11.52 -7.77 6.73
CA LEU A 77 -11.20 -8.80 5.74
C LEU A 77 -11.62 -10.20 6.18
N LEU A 78 -11.39 -10.57 7.45
CA LEU A 78 -11.82 -11.87 7.99
C LEU A 78 -13.35 -12.02 8.00
N HIS A 79 -14.08 -10.93 8.24
CA HIS A 79 -15.53 -10.94 8.19
C HIS A 79 -16.07 -11.17 6.78
N GLN A 80 -15.44 -10.56 5.76
CA GLN A 80 -15.88 -10.66 4.37
C GLN A 80 -15.37 -11.93 3.67
N TYR A 81 -14.15 -12.37 3.97
CA TYR A 81 -13.47 -13.48 3.31
C TYR A 81 -13.02 -14.51 4.35
N SER A 82 -13.83 -15.54 4.57
CA SER A 82 -13.55 -16.58 5.59
C SER A 82 -12.26 -17.38 5.34
N THR A 83 -11.78 -17.42 4.11
CA THR A 83 -10.53 -18.07 3.69
C THR A 83 -9.32 -17.15 3.77
N PHE A 84 -9.51 -15.85 4.03
CA PHE A 84 -8.41 -14.91 4.22
C PHE A 84 -7.57 -15.33 5.43
N ASN A 85 -6.25 -15.37 5.23
CA ASN A 85 -5.31 -15.74 6.27
C ASN A 85 -4.24 -14.65 6.44
N VAL A 86 -4.35 -13.91 7.54
CA VAL A 86 -3.40 -12.87 7.93
C VAL A 86 -1.97 -13.38 8.10
N ASN A 87 -1.79 -14.67 8.42
CA ASN A 87 -0.47 -15.26 8.65
C ASN A 87 0.29 -15.56 7.35
N LEU A 88 -0.36 -15.48 6.19
CA LEU A 88 0.27 -15.66 4.88
C LEU A 88 0.97 -14.37 4.41
N MET A 89 1.71 -13.74 5.32
CA MET A 89 2.58 -12.61 5.00
C MET A 89 3.58 -13.04 3.91
N ARG A 90 3.83 -12.15 2.96
CA ARG A 90 4.74 -12.32 1.81
C ARG A 90 4.28 -13.35 0.78
N HIS A 91 3.05 -13.84 0.88
CA HIS A 91 2.45 -14.76 -0.08
C HIS A 91 1.15 -14.15 -0.60
N PRO A 92 1.06 -13.85 -1.91
CA PRO A 92 -0.18 -13.39 -2.51
C PRO A 92 -1.30 -14.41 -2.29
N GLN A 93 -2.46 -13.93 -1.89
CA GLN A 93 -3.68 -14.70 -1.70
C GLN A 93 -4.67 -14.31 -2.79
N ASP A 94 -5.17 -15.29 -3.53
CA ASP A 94 -6.28 -15.11 -4.47
C ASP A 94 -7.52 -15.76 -3.84
N LEU A 95 -8.48 -14.91 -3.44
CA LEU A 95 -9.76 -15.31 -2.84
C LEU A 95 -10.91 -14.98 -3.80
N SER A 96 -10.64 -14.85 -5.10
CA SER A 96 -11.65 -14.66 -6.12
C SER A 96 -12.64 -15.81 -6.13
N ASP A 97 -13.91 -15.52 -6.38
CA ASP A 97 -14.96 -16.52 -6.45
C ASP A 97 -15.26 -16.94 -7.90
N ASN A 98 -15.91 -18.08 -8.06
CA ASN A 98 -16.29 -18.60 -9.38
C ASN A 98 -17.47 -17.83 -10.03
N ASN A 99 -18.09 -16.91 -9.29
CA ASN A 99 -19.20 -16.07 -9.76
C ASN A 99 -18.71 -14.74 -10.34
N GLY A 100 -17.40 -14.56 -10.46
CA GLY A 100 -16.78 -13.38 -11.05
C GLY A 100 -16.44 -12.28 -10.04
N GLY A 101 -16.53 -12.57 -8.73
CA GLY A 101 -15.91 -11.77 -7.68
C GLY A 101 -14.39 -11.89 -7.77
N ILE A 102 -13.72 -10.74 -7.78
CA ILE A 102 -12.26 -10.65 -7.84
C ILE A 102 -11.81 -10.14 -6.48
N PHE A 103 -10.95 -10.89 -5.81
CA PHE A 103 -10.26 -10.42 -4.62
C PHE A 103 -8.88 -11.05 -4.51
N LYS A 104 -7.85 -10.24 -4.72
CA LYS A 104 -6.45 -10.62 -4.52
C LYS A 104 -5.85 -9.70 -3.48
N ILE A 105 -5.08 -10.27 -2.55
CA ILE A 105 -4.39 -9.50 -1.52
C ILE A 105 -2.96 -9.99 -1.34
N ASN A 106 -2.03 -9.05 -1.17
CA ASN A 106 -0.68 -9.32 -0.71
C ASN A 106 -0.36 -8.44 0.49
N LEU A 107 0.25 -9.04 1.50
CA LEU A 107 0.61 -8.39 2.76
C LEU A 107 2.11 -8.55 2.99
N LEU A 108 2.81 -7.45 3.27
CA LEU A 108 4.25 -7.47 3.53
C LEU A 108 4.55 -6.68 4.80
N ASP A 109 5.20 -7.32 5.78
CA ASP A 109 5.78 -6.65 6.94
C ASP A 109 7.09 -5.99 6.51
N ASP A 110 7.04 -4.65 6.42
CA ASP A 110 8.14 -3.79 5.99
C ASP A 110 7.89 -2.33 6.42
N PHE A 111 8.93 -1.50 6.41
CA PHE A 111 8.88 -0.08 6.83
C PHE A 111 8.28 0.13 8.22
N ASN A 112 8.45 -0.86 9.10
CA ASN A 112 7.83 -0.91 10.43
C ASN A 112 6.29 -0.84 10.42
N GLY A 113 5.67 -1.14 9.28
CA GLY A 113 4.24 -1.25 9.05
C GLY A 113 3.88 -2.52 8.29
N ILE A 114 2.66 -2.56 7.76
CA ILE A 114 2.20 -3.58 6.83
C ILE A 114 1.90 -2.90 5.48
N VAL A 115 2.68 -3.23 4.46
CA VAL A 115 2.36 -2.86 3.07
C VAL A 115 1.24 -3.77 2.60
N VAL A 116 0.16 -3.14 2.13
CA VAL A 116 -1.06 -3.80 1.67
C VAL A 116 -1.24 -3.53 0.19
N HIS A 117 -1.38 -4.59 -0.59
CA HIS A 117 -1.80 -4.53 -2.00
C HIS A 117 -3.10 -5.30 -2.15
N ILE A 118 -4.17 -4.63 -2.57
CA ILE A 118 -5.48 -5.23 -2.81
C ILE A 118 -5.90 -4.97 -4.25
N ILE A 119 -6.38 -6.01 -4.92
CA ILE A 119 -7.10 -5.91 -6.19
C ILE A 119 -8.50 -6.50 -5.97
N SER A 120 -9.53 -5.69 -6.14
CA SER A 120 -10.91 -6.12 -5.86
C SER A 120 -11.92 -5.46 -6.80
N ASN A 121 -12.96 -6.17 -7.22
CA ASN A 121 -14.12 -5.55 -7.89
C ASN A 121 -15.30 -5.28 -6.94
N ASP A 122 -15.14 -5.55 -5.65
CA ASP A 122 -16.11 -5.26 -4.60
C ASP A 122 -16.00 -3.79 -4.18
N HIS A 123 -16.92 -2.96 -4.66
CA HIS A 123 -16.98 -1.52 -4.35
C HIS A 123 -17.23 -1.25 -2.86
N ASP A 124 -18.20 -1.95 -2.26
CA ASP A 124 -18.56 -1.81 -0.84
C ASP A 124 -17.36 -2.11 0.08
N LEU A 125 -16.51 -3.06 -0.30
CA LEU A 125 -15.28 -3.35 0.41
C LEU A 125 -14.29 -2.17 0.35
N ILE A 126 -14.11 -1.56 -0.83
CA ILE A 126 -13.19 -0.43 -1.00
C ILE A 126 -13.67 0.76 -0.15
N ASP A 127 -14.96 1.07 -0.18
CA ASP A 127 -15.55 2.14 0.65
C ASP A 127 -15.34 1.89 2.14
N LYS A 128 -15.51 0.64 2.60
CA LYS A 128 -15.25 0.26 4.00
C LYS A 128 -13.78 0.43 4.35
N ILE A 129 -12.85 0.02 3.48
CA ILE A 129 -11.40 0.17 3.70
C ILE A 129 -11.03 1.66 3.83
N GLN A 130 -11.52 2.52 2.93
CA GLN A 130 -11.26 3.95 3.00
C GLN A 130 -11.86 4.59 4.27
N SER A 131 -13.00 4.08 4.73
CA SER A 131 -13.66 4.54 5.95
C SER A 131 -12.92 4.20 7.25
N LEU A 132 -11.94 3.28 7.21
CA LEU A 132 -11.09 2.97 8.37
C LEU A 132 -10.09 4.08 8.71
N ASN A 133 -9.89 5.08 7.83
CA ASN A 133 -8.92 6.17 8.03
C ASN A 133 -7.52 5.68 8.45
N LEU A 134 -7.07 4.61 7.78
CA LEU A 134 -5.76 4.00 8.06
C LEU A 134 -4.64 5.01 7.81
N ALA A 135 -3.58 4.90 8.59
CA ALA A 135 -2.38 5.72 8.44
C ALA A 135 -1.14 4.83 8.38
N PRO A 136 -0.11 5.21 7.61
CA PRO A 136 1.21 4.59 7.69
C PRO A 136 1.92 4.98 9.00
N PRO A 137 2.95 4.21 9.43
CA PRO A 137 3.86 4.67 10.46
C PRO A 137 4.52 5.99 10.07
N LEU A 138 4.87 6.80 11.07
CA LEU A 138 5.62 8.03 10.84
C LEU A 138 6.97 7.76 10.15
N PRO A 139 7.55 8.75 9.44
CA PRO A 139 8.83 8.59 8.76
C PRO A 139 9.96 8.17 9.72
N SER A 140 10.01 8.78 10.90
CA SER A 140 10.97 8.43 11.97
C SER A 140 10.76 7.03 12.54
N VAL A 141 9.56 6.47 12.42
CA VAL A 141 9.26 5.09 12.83
C VAL A 141 9.62 4.10 11.73
N SER A 142 9.41 4.47 10.46
CA SER A 142 9.78 3.68 9.28
C SER A 142 11.31 3.64 9.09
N PHE A 143 12.00 4.72 9.42
CA PHE A 143 13.44 4.90 9.25
C PHE A 143 14.09 5.56 10.49
N PRO A 144 14.21 4.84 11.62
CA PRO A 144 14.68 5.40 12.90
C PRO A 144 16.16 5.83 12.88
N SER A 145 16.95 5.29 11.96
CA SER A 145 18.38 5.59 11.82
C SER A 145 18.68 6.56 10.68
N LEU A 146 17.66 7.07 9.99
CA LEU A 146 17.85 7.96 8.85
C LEU A 146 17.84 9.41 9.33
N ASN A 147 18.91 10.14 9.03
CA ASN A 147 18.92 11.60 9.13
C ASN A 147 18.45 12.19 7.78
N PRO A 148 17.26 12.82 7.72
CA PRO A 148 16.74 13.38 6.47
C PRO A 148 17.57 14.57 5.94
N GLU A 149 18.33 15.29 6.78
CA GLU A 149 19.20 16.39 6.34
C GLU A 149 20.43 15.91 5.54
N GLU A 150 20.88 14.69 5.79
CA GLU A 150 22.06 14.10 5.15
C GLU A 150 21.71 13.41 3.81
N TYR A 151 20.43 13.33 3.46
CA TYR A 151 19.96 12.65 2.25
C TYR A 151 19.74 13.62 1.08
N GLY A 152 20.73 13.65 0.16
CA GLY A 152 20.65 14.45 -1.06
C GLY A 152 19.62 13.90 -2.08
N SER A 153 19.78 12.64 -2.51
CA SER A 153 18.87 11.99 -3.47
C SER A 153 18.21 10.77 -2.84
N LEU A 154 16.89 10.67 -2.98
CA LEU A 154 16.14 9.47 -2.63
C LEU A 154 16.58 8.32 -3.55
N GLN A 155 17.03 7.21 -2.97
CA GLN A 155 17.35 5.99 -3.70
C GLN A 155 16.88 4.76 -2.92
N GLY A 156 16.61 3.67 -3.64
CA GLY A 156 16.29 2.37 -3.04
C GLY A 156 14.94 2.37 -2.30
N ASP A 157 14.96 1.98 -1.03
CA ASP A 157 13.75 1.77 -0.25
C ASP A 157 13.13 3.05 0.29
N VAL A 158 13.94 4.08 0.56
CA VAL A 158 13.42 5.40 0.99
C VAL A 158 12.66 6.07 -0.15
N ASP A 159 13.20 6.02 -1.38
CA ASP A 159 12.53 6.57 -2.56
C ASP A 159 11.19 5.87 -2.83
N PHE A 160 11.21 4.54 -2.76
CA PHE A 160 10.02 3.73 -2.95
C PHE A 160 8.96 4.03 -1.89
N TRP A 161 9.35 4.03 -0.61
CA TRP A 161 8.44 4.33 0.49
C TRP A 161 7.87 5.73 0.37
N PHE A 162 8.70 6.73 0.08
CA PHE A 162 8.26 8.12 -0.04
C PHE A 162 7.23 8.23 -1.17
N THR A 163 7.62 7.82 -2.37
CA THR A 163 6.81 7.98 -3.59
C THR A 163 5.49 7.19 -3.54
N TRP A 164 5.53 5.93 -3.09
CA TRP A 164 4.41 5.00 -3.27
C TRP A 164 3.58 4.77 -2.01
N LEU A 165 4.12 5.03 -0.82
CA LEU A 165 3.46 4.72 0.45
C LEU A 165 3.14 5.97 1.24
N TRP A 166 4.13 6.84 1.46
CA TRP A 166 3.99 8.01 2.32
C TRP A 166 3.32 9.19 1.60
N THR A 167 3.78 9.57 0.41
CA THR A 167 3.23 10.71 -0.33
C THR A 167 1.73 10.59 -0.57
N PRO A 168 1.17 9.44 -1.01
CA PRO A 168 -0.28 9.30 -1.16
C PRO A 168 -1.06 9.54 0.14
N TYR A 169 -0.52 9.14 1.29
CA TYR A 169 -1.11 9.45 2.59
C TYR A 169 -1.01 10.95 2.88
N TRP A 170 0.18 11.54 2.77
CA TRP A 170 0.41 12.95 3.07
C TRP A 170 -0.49 13.89 2.26
N VAL A 171 -0.62 13.66 0.95
CA VAL A 171 -1.46 14.50 0.07
C VAL A 171 -2.97 14.31 0.30
N SER A 172 -3.37 13.19 0.92
CA SER A 172 -4.77 12.97 1.30
C SER A 172 -5.22 13.80 2.51
N LEU A 173 -4.26 14.29 3.29
CA LEU A 173 -4.51 15.06 4.50
C LEU A 173 -4.74 16.54 4.17
N THR A 174 -5.60 17.19 4.95
CA THR A 174 -5.70 18.66 4.94
C THR A 174 -4.46 19.29 5.56
N SER A 175 -4.20 20.56 5.28
CA SER A 175 -3.10 21.31 5.90
C SER A 175 -3.17 21.32 7.44
N GLU A 176 -4.39 21.29 8.01
CA GLU A 176 -4.58 21.17 9.46
C GLU A 176 -4.09 19.80 9.95
N GLN A 177 -4.53 18.71 9.32
CA GLN A 177 -4.10 17.36 9.68
C GLN A 177 -2.58 17.17 9.52
N GLN A 178 -1.99 17.70 8.44
CA GLN A 178 -0.54 17.69 8.21
C GLN A 178 0.24 18.41 9.32
N SER A 179 -0.29 19.52 9.85
CA SER A 179 0.36 20.26 10.94
C SER A 179 0.24 19.55 12.29
N GLN A 180 -0.82 18.74 12.49
CA GLN A 180 -1.03 17.95 13.70
C GLN A 180 -0.21 16.66 13.75
N LEU A 181 0.34 16.20 12.61
CA LEU A 181 1.22 15.04 12.60
C LEU A 181 2.49 15.29 13.45
N PRO A 182 2.86 14.37 14.36
CA PRO A 182 4.03 14.51 15.24
C PRO A 182 5.34 14.21 14.50
N LEU A 183 5.61 15.00 13.45
CA LEU A 183 6.86 15.01 12.72
C LEU A 183 7.84 15.98 13.38
N ASN A 184 9.12 15.62 13.41
CA ASN A 184 10.16 16.59 13.74
C ASN A 184 10.35 17.57 12.56
N GLU A 185 11.07 18.66 12.82
CA GLU A 185 11.28 19.72 11.84
C GLU A 185 12.00 19.21 10.58
N GLU A 186 13.01 18.36 10.76
CA GLU A 186 13.81 17.84 9.64
C GLU A 186 12.97 16.98 8.68
N TRP A 187 12.12 16.09 9.20
CA TRP A 187 11.22 15.29 8.35
C TRP A 187 10.15 16.16 7.69
N ARG A 188 9.65 17.20 8.37
CA ARG A 188 8.67 18.11 7.79
C ARG A 188 9.26 18.85 6.59
N GLU A 189 10.42 19.47 6.77
CA GLU A 189 11.13 20.15 5.67
C GLU A 189 11.45 19.18 4.52
N PHE A 190 11.94 17.99 4.86
CA PHE A 190 12.25 16.95 3.86
C PHE A 190 11.06 16.59 2.97
N ILE A 191 9.88 16.44 3.58
CA ILE A 191 8.63 16.11 2.89
C ILE A 191 8.18 17.30 2.03
N GLU A 192 8.12 18.50 2.59
CA GLU A 192 7.62 19.69 1.92
C GLU A 192 8.45 20.06 0.68
N VAL A 193 9.77 19.99 0.77
CA VAL A 193 10.68 20.28 -0.36
C VAL A 193 10.49 19.31 -1.54
N ARG A 194 9.98 18.10 -1.29
CA ARG A 194 9.87 17.02 -2.30
C ARG A 194 8.46 16.80 -2.83
N ILE A 195 7.47 17.53 -2.32
CA ILE A 195 6.07 17.44 -2.76
C ILE A 195 5.66 18.65 -3.61
N ILE A 196 6.53 19.67 -3.72
CA ILE A 196 6.40 20.82 -4.65
C ILE A 196 6.73 20.40 -6.08
#